data_AF-A0A285SZU9-F1
#
_entry.id   AF-A0A285SZU9-F1
#
_cell.length_a   1.000
_cell.length_b   1.000
_cell.length_c   1.000
_cell.angle_alpha   90.00
_cell.angle_beta   90.00
_cell.angle_gamma   90.00
#
_symmetry.space_group_name_H-M   'P 1'
#
loop_
_entity.id
_entity.type
_entity.pdbx_description
1 polymer ?
#
loop_
_entity_poly.entity_id
_entity_poly.type
_entity_poly.pdbx_seq_one_letter_code
_entity_poly.pdbx_strand_id
1 'polypeptide(L)' 'MSAPVTLSELQKMHQMAAALVVADPVYLPVFERIELELAACQAKDDAISRARAIAACYKAVA' A
#
# COMPACT_ATOMS: atom_id res chain seq x y z
N MET A 1 -16.74 3.46 15.92
CA MET A 1 -15.35 3.30 15.44
C MET A 1 -15.44 2.82 14.01
N SER A 2 -14.95 3.58 13.03
CA SER A 2 -14.99 3.15 11.62
C SER A 2 -14.09 1.92 11.42
N ALA A 3 -14.48 1.04 10.52
CA ALA A 3 -13.69 -0.13 10.16
C ALA A 3 -12.29 0.29 9.66
N PRO A 4 -11.24 -0.53 9.90
CA PRO A 4 -9.91 -0.26 9.35
C PRO A 4 -9.97 -0.26 7.83
N VAL A 5 -9.38 0.78 7.22
CA VAL A 5 -9.27 0.91 5.76
C VAL A 5 -8.40 -0.22 5.22
N THR A 6 -8.91 -0.94 4.24
CA THR A 6 -8.20 -2.05 3.57
C THR A 6 -7.22 -1.52 2.52
N LEU A 7 -6.20 -2.32 2.15
CA LEU A 7 -5.27 -1.96 1.08
C LEU A 7 -5.98 -1.66 -0.25
N SER A 8 -7.05 -2.41 -0.57
CA SER A 8 -7.83 -2.20 -1.79
C SER A 8 -8.59 -0.87 -1.77
N GLU A 9 -9.15 -0.49 -0.62
CA GLU A 9 -9.79 0.82 -0.45
C GLU A 9 -8.76 1.95 -0.57
N LEU A 10 -7.58 1.78 0.01
CA LEU A 10 -6.49 2.74 -0.09
C LEU A 10 -6.02 2.93 -1.54
N GLN A 11 -5.93 1.85 -2.33
CA GLN A 11 -5.64 1.92 -3.76
C GLN A 11 -6.73 2.66 -4.57
N LYS A 12 -8.01 2.47 -4.24
CA LYS A 12 -9.11 3.21 -4.86
C LYS A 12 -9.04 4.71 -4.51
N MET A 13 -8.76 5.03 -3.25
CA MET A 13 -8.55 6.41 -2.81
C MET A 13 -7.37 7.05 -3.53
N HIS A 14 -6.28 6.31 -3.75
CA HIS A 14 -5.12 6.78 -4.50
C HIS A 14 -5.47 7.16 -5.95
N GLN A 15 -6.20 6.29 -6.66
CA GLN A 15 -6.65 6.57 -8.03
C GLN A 15 -7.56 7.81 -8.11
N MET A 16 -8.47 7.95 -7.14
CA MET A 16 -9.35 9.11 -7.06
C MET A 16 -8.57 10.39 -6.76
N ALA A 17 -7.63 10.35 -5.82
CA ALA A 17 -6.77 11.48 -5.50
C ALA A 17 -5.91 11.90 -6.70
N ALA A 18 -5.39 10.96 -7.49
CA ALA A 18 -4.66 11.26 -8.72
C ALA A 18 -5.53 12.05 -9.72
N ALA A 19 -6.78 11.63 -9.92
CA ALA A 19 -7.71 12.35 -10.79
C ALA A 19 -8.01 13.77 -10.27
N LEU A 20 -8.10 13.94 -8.95
CA LEU A 20 -8.29 15.24 -8.31
C LEU A 20 -7.06 16.15 -8.48
N VAL A 21 -5.84 15.64 -8.34
CA VAL A 21 -4.60 16.41 -8.55
C VAL A 21 -4.50 16.93 -9.99
N VAL A 22 -4.89 16.11 -10.96
CA VAL A 22 -4.92 16.51 -12.37
C VAL A 22 -5.93 17.64 -12.61
N ALA A 23 -7.07 17.61 -11.91
CA ALA A 23 -8.09 18.65 -12.00
C ALA A 23 -7.69 19.94 -11.27
N ASP A 24 -7.10 19.83 -10.07
CA ASP A 24 -6.63 20.94 -9.26
C ASP A 24 -5.43 20.51 -8.40
N PRO A 25 -4.24 21.15 -8.55
CA PRO A 25 -3.07 20.85 -7.75
C PRO A 25 -3.25 20.99 -6.22
N VAL A 26 -4.32 21.65 -5.75
CA VAL A 26 -4.63 21.75 -4.31
C VAL A 26 -4.74 20.39 -3.60
N TYR A 27 -5.04 19.32 -4.34
CA TYR A 27 -5.18 17.97 -3.80
C TYR A 27 -3.85 17.23 -3.65
N LEU A 28 -2.73 17.80 -4.09
CA LEU A 28 -1.41 17.15 -4.05
C LEU A 28 -1.03 16.64 -2.65
N PRO A 29 -1.23 17.39 -1.54
CA PRO A 29 -0.88 16.90 -0.20
C PRO A 29 -1.66 15.64 0.22
N VAL A 30 -2.91 15.48 -0.26
CA VAL A 30 -3.73 14.30 0.03
C VAL A 30 -3.21 13.10 -0.76
N PHE A 31 -2.88 13.31 -2.02
CA PHE A 31 -2.29 12.28 -2.88
C PHE A 31 -0.96 11.76 -2.30
N GLU A 32 -0.04 12.65 -1.94
CA GLU A 32 1.26 12.28 -1.35
C GLU A 32 1.11 11.50 -0.05
N ARG A 33 0.15 11.88 0.80
CA ARG A 33 -0.15 11.13 2.02
C ARG A 33 -0.56 9.69 1.71
N ILE A 34 -1.43 9.49 0.71
CA ILE A 34 -1.89 8.14 0.33
C ILE A 34 -0.74 7.31 -0.24
N GLU A 35 0.16 7.91 -1.02
CA GLU A 35 1.37 7.23 -1.51
C GLU A 35 2.24 6.73 -0.35
N LEU A 36 2.44 7.54 0.68
CA LEU A 36 3.19 7.14 1.88
C LEU A 36 2.51 5.99 2.63
N GLU A 37 1.18 6.04 2.78
CA GLU A 37 0.42 4.97 3.43
C GLU A 37 0.51 3.65 2.63
N LEU A 38 0.40 3.72 1.30
CA LEU A 38 0.56 2.57 0.40
C LEU A 38 1.97 1.97 0.49
N ALA A 39 3.01 2.80 0.47
CA ALA A 39 4.39 2.35 0.62
C ALA A 39 4.62 1.68 1.98
N ALA A 40 4.04 2.21 3.05
CA ALA A 40 4.11 1.60 4.38
C ALA A 40 3.40 0.24 4.45
N CYS A 41 2.27 0.09 3.74
CA CYS A 41 1.59 -1.20 3.61
C CYS A 41 2.43 -2.21 2.82
N GLN A 42 3.02 -1.81 1.69
CA GLN A 42 3.87 -2.68 0.88
C GLN A 42 5.14 -3.10 1.62
N ALA A 43 5.78 -2.19 2.36
CA ALA A 43 6.97 -2.51 3.16
C ALA A 43 6.70 -3.59 4.23
N LYS A 44 5.50 -3.60 4.82
CA LYS A 44 5.08 -4.65 5.76
C LYS A 44 4.90 -5.99 5.05
N ASP A 45 4.29 -5.99 3.88
CA ASP A 45 4.12 -7.21 3.08
C ASP A 45 5.44 -7.73 2.50
N ASP A 46 6.43 -6.87 2.24
CA ASP A 46 7.74 -7.27 1.72
C ASP A 46 8.56 -8.03 2.76
N ALA A 47 8.48 -7.65 4.04
CA ALA A 47 9.06 -8.44 5.13
C ALA A 47 8.41 -9.84 5.23
N ILE A 48 7.08 -9.92 5.14
CA ILE A 48 6.35 -11.19 5.18
C ILE A 48 6.65 -12.04 3.93
N SER A 49 6.73 -11.41 2.77
CA SER A 49 7.04 -12.07 1.50
C SER A 49 8.46 -12.65 1.51
N ARG A 50 9.44 -11.91 2.01
CA ARG A 50 10.82 -12.40 2.23
C ARG A 50 10.85 -13.55 3.23
N ALA A 51 10.13 -13.45 4.35
CA ALA A 51 10.03 -14.53 5.32
C ALA A 51 9.40 -15.81 4.72
N ARG A 52 8.35 -15.66 3.90
CA ARG A 52 7.73 -16.78 3.17
C ARG A 52 8.69 -17.41 2.15
N ALA A 53 9.45 -16.61 1.41
CA ALA A 53 10.45 -17.11 0.48
C ALA A 53 11.53 -17.94 1.20
N ILE A 54 12.03 -17.44 2.34
CA ILE A 54 12.98 -18.17 3.18
C ILE A 54 12.36 -19.48 3.70
N ALA A 55 11.14 -19.43 4.23
CA ALA A 55 10.45 -20.62 4.74
C ALA A 55 10.21 -21.67 3.65
N ALA A 56 9.90 -21.25 2.41
CA ALA A 56 9.77 -22.14 1.27
C ALA A 56 11.10 -22.81 0.90
N CYS A 57 12.21 -22.06 0.90
CA CYS A 57 13.55 -22.63 0.69
C CYS A 57 13.90 -23.67 1.77
N TYR A 58 13.61 -23.39 3.05
CA TYR A 58 13.85 -24.36 4.12
C TYR A 58 13.03 -25.64 3.97
N LYS A 59 11.75 -25.53 3.59
CA LYS A 59 10.89 -26.70 3.35
C LYS A 59 11.28 -27.54 2.13
N ALA A 60 11.97 -26.96 1.16
CA ALA A 60 12.41 -27.69 -0.04
C ALA A 60 13.74 -28.45 0.18
N VAL A 61 14.48 -28.13 1.24
CA VAL A 61 15.79 -28.73 1.58
C VAL A 61 15.66 -29.78 2.70
N ALA A 62 14.60 -29.73 3.50
CA ALA A 62 14.26 -30.73 4.52
C ALA A 62 13.44 -31.89 3.93
#